data_AF-A0A645FIA2-F1
#
_entry.id   AF-A0A645FIA2-F1
#
_cell.length_a   1.000
_cell.length_b   1.000
_cell.length_c   1.000
_cell.angle_alpha   90.00
_cell.angle_beta   90.00
_cell.angle_gamma   90.00
#
_symmetry.space_group_name_H-M   'P 1'
#
loop_
_entity.id
_entity.type
_entity.pdbx_description
1 polymer ?
#
loop_
_entity_poly.entity_id
_entity_poly.type
_entity_poly.pdbx_seq_one_letter_code
_entity_poly.pdbx_strand_id
1 'polypeptide(L)'
;MGITPQKYDTAPDALNDLINGGVEAAVIDSPVVAYFIKQNPSKNIVTVSGNFDKEYYGIAVKKDNKELADKINTSLKKLIDNNKYNEIYKKWFNTDAPKL
;
A
#
# COMPACT_ATOMS: atom_id res chain seq x y z
N MET A 1 7.18 -0.87 -27.38
CA MET A 1 7.49 0.09 -26.29
C MET A 1 8.47 -0.60 -25.36
N GLY A 2 9.68 -0.07 -25.25
CA GLY A 2 10.89 -0.81 -24.83
C GLY A 2 11.28 -0.61 -23.37
N ILE A 3 10.38 -0.85 -22.43
CA ILE A 3 10.71 -0.89 -21.01
C ILE A 3 11.03 -2.35 -20.64
N THR A 4 12.20 -2.60 -20.07
CA THR A 4 12.56 -3.92 -19.53
C THR A 4 12.32 -3.92 -18.03
N PRO A 5 11.26 -4.59 -17.53
CA PRO A 5 10.96 -4.59 -16.10
C PRO A 5 12.01 -5.39 -15.33
N GLN A 6 12.53 -4.78 -14.26
CA GLN A 6 13.34 -5.46 -13.25
C GLN A 6 12.45 -5.83 -12.07
N LYS A 7 12.59 -7.06 -11.58
CA LYS A 7 11.84 -7.56 -10.43
C LYS A 7 12.73 -7.61 -9.22
N TYR A 8 12.16 -7.24 -8.09
CA TYR A 8 12.81 -7.29 -6.78
C TYR A 8 11.90 -8.05 -5.83
N ASP A 9 12.51 -8.72 -4.85
CA ASP A 9 11.77 -9.48 -3.85
C ASP A 9 11.05 -8.57 -2.86
N THR A 10 11.57 -7.36 -2.63
CA THR A 10 10.99 -6.41 -1.67
C THR A 10 10.92 -4.97 -2.21
N ALA A 11 9.97 -4.20 -1.69
CA ALA A 11 9.85 -2.76 -2.00
C ALA A 11 11.11 -1.95 -1.62
N PRO A 12 11.76 -2.17 -0.45
CA PRO A 12 13.04 -1.52 -0.13
C PRO A 12 14.15 -1.80 -1.16
N ASP A 13 14.24 -3.00 -1.71
CA ASP A 13 15.27 -3.32 -2.71
C ASP A 13 15.06 -2.52 -4.00
N ALA A 14 13.83 -2.46 -4.49
CA ALA A 14 13.48 -1.64 -5.66
C ALA A 14 13.74 -0.14 -5.42
N LEU A 15 13.43 0.38 -4.22
CA LEU A 15 13.68 1.78 -3.86
C LEU A 15 15.17 2.07 -3.70
N ASN A 16 15.96 1.13 -3.17
CA ASN A 16 17.41 1.28 -3.08
C ASN A 16 18.06 1.30 -4.46
N ASP A 17 17.59 0.47 -5.40
CA ASP A 17 18.13 0.48 -6.75
C ASP A 17 17.76 1.76 -7.51
N LEU A 18 16.56 2.30 -7.29
CA LEU A 18 16.18 3.63 -7.75
C LEU A 18 17.11 4.72 -7.21
N ILE A 19 17.39 4.71 -5.90
CA ILE A 19 18.31 5.68 -5.26
C ILE A 19 19.72 5.60 -5.85
N ASN A 20 20.19 4.38 -6.14
CA ASN A 20 21.53 4.12 -6.67
C ASN A 20 21.61 4.31 -8.19
N GLY A 21 20.49 4.58 -8.88
CA GLY A 21 20.43 4.81 -10.31
C GLY A 21 20.45 3.53 -11.17
N GLY A 22 20.16 2.36 -10.60
CA GLY A 22 20.03 1.11 -11.36
C GLY A 22 18.73 1.03 -12.17
N VAL A 23 17.68 1.74 -11.72
CA VAL A 23 16.43 1.94 -12.46
C VAL A 23 16.02 3.41 -12.47
N GLU A 24 15.33 3.84 -13.53
CA GLU A 24 14.84 5.22 -13.67
C GLU A 24 13.53 5.47 -12.90
N ALA A 25 12.76 4.41 -12.62
CA ALA A 25 11.50 4.48 -11.89
C ALA A 25 11.20 3.14 -11.18
N ALA A 26 10.44 3.21 -10.09
CA ALA A 26 9.93 2.06 -9.37
C ALA A 26 8.39 2.15 -9.21
N VAL A 27 7.70 1.02 -9.34
CA VAL A 27 6.24 0.92 -9.18
C VAL A 27 5.95 0.11 -7.92
N ILE A 28 5.38 0.76 -6.91
CA ILE A 28 5.12 0.20 -5.57
C ILE A 28 3.86 0.87 -5.00
N ASP A 29 3.14 0.19 -4.11
CA ASP A 29 1.98 0.72 -3.39
C ASP A 29 2.26 2.06 -2.70
N SER A 30 1.41 3.06 -2.96
CA SER A 30 1.58 4.44 -2.46
C SER A 30 1.79 4.55 -0.95
N PRO A 31 1.06 3.83 -0.07
CA PRO A 31 1.30 3.93 1.38
C PRO A 31 2.69 3.43 1.81
N VAL A 32 3.23 2.42 1.11
CA VAL A 32 4.57 1.87 1.37
C VAL A 32 5.64 2.88 0.98
N VAL A 33 5.52 3.49 -0.20
CA VAL A 33 6.45 4.54 -0.67
C VAL A 33 6.40 5.76 0.24
N ALA A 34 5.21 6.22 0.63
CA ALA A 34 5.03 7.36 1.53
C ALA A 34 5.71 7.12 2.89
N TYR A 35 5.57 5.90 3.44
CA TYR A 35 6.24 5.52 4.67
C TYR A 35 7.77 5.49 4.50
N PHE A 36 8.28 4.93 3.40
CA PHE A 36 9.71 4.89 3.13
C PHE A 36 10.32 6.30 3.03
N ILE A 37 9.68 7.22 2.30
CA ILE A 37 10.13 8.62 2.18
C ILE A 37 10.16 9.30 3.55
N LYS A 38 9.13 9.09 4.37
CA LYS A 38 9.07 9.62 5.74
C LYS A 38 10.26 9.15 6.60
N GLN A 39 10.68 7.90 6.44
CA GLN A 39 11.82 7.34 7.18
C GLN A 39 13.18 7.71 6.58
N ASN A 40 13.21 8.18 5.33
CA ASN A 40 14.44 8.43 4.57
C ASN A 40 14.41 9.82 3.90
N PRO A 41 14.26 10.92 4.67
CA PRO A 41 14.03 12.26 4.10
C PRO A 41 15.18 12.77 3.23
N SER A 42 16.40 12.23 3.37
CA SER A 42 17.57 12.61 2.58
C SER A 42 17.69 11.92 1.23
N LYS A 43 16.81 10.96 0.91
CA LYS A 43 16.91 10.13 -0.31
C LYS A 43 16.28 10.75 -1.56
N ASN A 44 15.68 11.95 -1.44
CA ASN A 44 15.16 12.75 -2.55
C ASN A 44 14.26 11.99 -3.54
N ILE A 45 13.49 11.02 -3.05
CA ILE A 45 12.50 10.30 -3.86
C ILE A 45 11.27 11.18 -4.01
N VAL A 46 10.79 11.33 -5.25
CA VAL A 46 9.52 11.99 -5.57
C VAL A 46 8.52 10.96 -6.06
N THR A 47 7.26 11.14 -5.69
CA THR A 47 6.15 10.35 -6.23
C THR A 47 5.52 11.10 -7.40
N VAL A 48 5.12 10.36 -8.43
CA VAL A 48 4.40 10.91 -9.58
C VAL A 48 2.94 10.47 -9.51
N SER A 49 2.04 11.40 -9.76
CA SER A 49 0.61 11.12 -9.89
C SER A 49 0.31 10.72 -11.33
N GLY A 50 -0.53 9.70 -11.51
CA GLY A 50 -1.00 9.26 -12.82
C GLY A 50 -2.47 8.86 -12.79
N ASN A 51 -3.03 8.55 -13.96
CA ASN A 51 -4.36 7.97 -14.06
C ASN A 51 -4.28 6.48 -13.75
N PHE A 52 -4.19 6.15 -12.46
CA PHE A 52 -4.34 4.79 -11.97
C PHE A 52 -5.78 4.55 -11.59
N ASP A 53 -6.30 3.37 -11.93
CA ASP A 53 -7.59 2.93 -11.42
C ASP A 53 -7.55 2.82 -9.90
N LYS A 54 -8.70 3.03 -9.27
CA LYS A 54 -8.81 2.88 -7.83
C LYS A 54 -8.71 1.40 -7.45
N GLU A 55 -7.67 1.07 -6.71
CA GLU A 55 -7.48 -0.27 -6.16
C GLU A 55 -8.07 -0.38 -4.76
N TYR A 56 -8.68 -1.53 -4.47
CA TYR A 56 -9.25 -1.84 -3.18
C TYR A 56 -8.50 -3.03 -2.57
N TYR A 57 -7.94 -2.84 -1.39
CA TYR A 57 -7.27 -3.89 -0.63
C TYR A 57 -8.29 -4.76 0.10
N GLY A 58 -7.96 -6.05 0.24
CA GLY A 58 -8.79 -7.00 0.94
C GLY A 58 -7.96 -8.13 1.56
N ILE A 59 -8.60 -8.90 2.45
CA ILE A 59 -7.99 -10.08 3.05
C ILE A 59 -8.37 -11.29 2.21
N ALA A 60 -7.41 -11.85 1.49
CA ALA A 60 -7.63 -13.03 0.66
C ALA A 60 -7.79 -14.29 1.53
N VAL A 61 -8.80 -15.10 1.20
CA VAL A 61 -9.05 -16.41 1.81
C VAL A 61 -9.25 -17.47 0.72
N LYS A 62 -9.15 -18.75 1.09
CA LYS A 62 -9.45 -19.86 0.17
C LYS A 62 -10.89 -19.73 -0.34
N LYS A 63 -11.11 -19.89 -1.66
CA LYS A 63 -12.39 -19.62 -2.33
C LYS A 63 -13.61 -20.34 -1.73
N ASP A 64 -13.41 -21.54 -1.20
CA ASP A 64 -14.46 -22.38 -0.60
C ASP A 64 -14.65 -22.11 0.91
N ASN A 65 -13.78 -21.33 1.55
CA ASN A 65 -13.85 -21.03 2.98
C ASN A 65 -14.72 -19.80 3.27
N LYS A 66 -16.03 -19.95 3.03
CA LYS A 66 -17.02 -18.90 3.29
C LYS A 66 -17.12 -18.52 4.76
N GLU A 67 -17.01 -19.50 5.66
CA GLU A 67 -17.10 -19.24 7.10
C GLU A 67 -16.03 -18.25 7.58
N LEU A 68 -14.78 -18.40 7.12
CA LEU A 68 -13.71 -17.47 7.45
C LEU A 68 -13.95 -16.10 6.82
N ALA A 69 -14.38 -16.05 5.55
CA ALA A 69 -14.72 -14.79 4.88
C ALA A 69 -15.78 -14.01 5.66
N ASP A 70 -16.86 -14.68 6.08
CA ASP A 70 -17.96 -14.06 6.81
C ASP A 70 -17.53 -13.54 8.19
N LYS A 71 -16.69 -14.30 8.90
CA LYS A 71 -16.11 -13.88 10.18
C LYS A 71 -15.22 -12.64 10.03
N ILE A 72 -14.37 -12.61 9.01
CA ILE A 72 -13.50 -11.46 8.70
C ILE A 72 -14.37 -10.23 8.37
N ASN A 73 -15.31 -10.36 7.43
CA ASN A 73 -16.17 -9.27 7.01
C ASN A 73 -17.02 -8.71 8.17
N THR A 74 -17.59 -9.58 8.99
CA THR A 74 -18.35 -9.18 10.19
C THR A 74 -17.48 -8.40 11.18
N SER A 75 -16.24 -8.86 11.39
CA SER A 75 -15.30 -8.21 12.30
C SER A 75 -14.83 -6.86 11.78
N LEU A 76 -14.49 -6.77 10.48
CA LEU A 76 -14.14 -5.52 9.82
C LEU A 76 -15.29 -4.51 9.88
N LYS A 77 -16.54 -4.95 9.64
CA LYS A 77 -17.71 -4.09 9.78
C LYS A 77 -17.84 -3.51 11.19
N LYS A 78 -17.67 -4.34 12.23
CA LYS A 78 -17.70 -3.86 13.63
C LYS A 78 -16.62 -2.81 13.90
N LEU A 79 -15.42 -2.97 13.37
CA LEU A 79 -14.32 -2.00 13.52
C LEU A 79 -14.57 -0.68 12.78
N ILE A 80 -15.27 -0.74 11.65
CA ILE A 80 -15.68 0.46 10.91
C ILE A 80 -16.79 1.18 11.67
N ASP A 81 -17.86 0.45 12.05
CA ASP A 81 -19.04 1.01 12.72
C ASP A 81 -18.70 1.64 14.08
N ASN A 82 -17.71 1.12 14.80
CA ASN A 82 -17.27 1.67 16.08
C ASN A 82 -16.07 2.64 15.99
N ASN A 83 -15.71 3.08 14.77
CA ASN A 83 -14.62 4.02 14.48
C ASN A 83 -13.19 3.53 14.80
N LYS A 84 -12.99 2.29 15.27
CA LYS A 84 -11.65 1.74 15.54
C LYS A 84 -10.79 1.61 14.28
N TYR A 85 -11.40 1.31 13.14
CA TYR A 85 -10.70 1.28 11.86
C TYR A 85 -10.06 2.65 11.54
N ASN A 86 -10.80 3.73 11.77
CA ASN A 86 -10.29 5.08 11.55
C ASN A 86 -9.16 5.45 12.53
N GLU A 87 -9.25 5.04 13.79
CA GLU A 87 -8.15 5.21 14.76
C GLU A 87 -6.85 4.52 14.29
N ILE A 88 -6.97 3.28 13.80
CA ILE A 88 -5.83 2.53 13.25
C ILE A 88 -5.30 3.23 12.00
N TYR A 89 -6.18 3.65 11.09
CA TYR A 89 -5.79 4.32 9.85
C TYR A 89 -5.02 5.62 10.12
N LYS A 90 -5.51 6.45 11.05
CA LYS A 90 -4.82 7.68 11.50
C LYS A 90 -3.45 7.41 12.08
N LYS A 91 -3.31 6.37 12.91
CA LYS A 91 -2.03 5.99 13.51
C LYS A 91 -0.96 5.74 12.44
N TRP A 92 -1.32 5.09 11.33
CA TRP A 92 -0.36 4.70 10.30
C TRP A 92 -0.18 5.73 9.19
N PHE A 93 -1.25 6.43 8.81
CA PHE A 93 -1.27 7.29 7.61
C PHE A 93 -1.52 8.77 7.91
N ASN A 94 -1.73 9.13 9.17
CA ASN A 94 -1.91 10.52 9.63
C ASN A 94 -3.05 11.28 8.90
N THR A 95 -4.06 10.56 8.45
CA THR A 95 -5.27 11.10 7.82
C THR A 95 -6.47 10.21 8.17
N ASP A 96 -7.70 10.69 7.95
CA ASP A 96 -8.91 9.88 8.12
C ASP A 96 -8.97 8.74 7.09
N ALA A 97 -9.53 7.61 7.52
CA ALA A 97 -9.83 6.52 6.61
C ALA A 97 -10.78 7.00 5.49
N PRO A 98 -10.56 6.57 4.22
CA PRO A 98 -11.50 6.84 3.14
C PRO A 98 -12.89 6.31 3.52
N LYS A 99 -13.93 7.09 3.23
CA LYS A 99 -15.31 6.59 3.30
C LYS A 99 -15.49 5.56 2.20
N LEU A 100 -15.87 4.34 2.60
CA LEU A 100 -16.19 3.23 1.70
C LEU A 100 -17.56 3.41 1.05
#